data_AF-A0A7X5X583-F1
#
_entry.id   AF-A0A7X5X583-F1
#
_cell.length_a   1.000
_cell.length_b   1.000
_cell.length_c   1.000
_cell.angle_alpha   90.00
_cell.angle_beta   90.00
_cell.angle_gamma   90.00
#
_symmetry.space_group_name_H-M   'P 1'
#
loop_
_entity.id
_entity.type
_entity.pdbx_description
1 polymer ?
#
loop_
_entity_poly.entity_id
_entity_poly.type
_entity_poly.pdbx_seq_one_letter_code
_entity_poly.pdbx_strand_id
1 'polypeptide(L)'
;MVALHNLASVTAALRPGGRLVTTLARMNVIVTADKDADGGARGVVEWDRAGFMGTRTVPDYPSGTEELFAAVRDREGEQVIEGRYPVLNVAEAWDMRAMFELAAPGVETRYEERGEQRTAWLVHPDGSWARASAMWIDPPTVHQGGPRRLWTLLERIRHRLNAEGGLPIYGSRVHITPDGVCHFTRGKWSASYG
;
A
#
# COMPACT_ATOMS: atom_id res chain seq x y z
N MET A 1 -2.32 -13.53 14.30
CA MET A 1 -3.07 -13.08 13.10
C MET A 1 -2.09 -13.10 11.95
N VAL A 2 -2.49 -13.48 10.74
CA VAL A 2 -1.59 -13.52 9.58
C VAL A 2 -2.22 -12.65 8.49
N ALA A 3 -1.42 -11.82 7.82
CA ALA A 3 -1.94 -11.01 6.73
C ALA A 3 -1.97 -11.82 5.44
N LEU A 4 -3.16 -11.89 4.85
CA LEU A 4 -3.45 -12.73 3.68
C LEU A 4 -3.43 -11.89 2.41
N HIS A 5 -2.82 -12.44 1.37
CA HIS A 5 -2.85 -11.87 0.02
C HIS A 5 -4.14 -12.21 -0.72
N ASN A 6 -4.83 -13.29 -0.34
CA ASN A 6 -6.11 -13.70 -0.90
C ASN A 6 -6.94 -14.39 0.21
N LEU A 7 -8.25 -14.19 0.22
CA LEU A 7 -9.15 -14.67 1.29
C LEU A 7 -9.92 -15.96 0.97
N ALA A 8 -9.70 -16.61 -0.17
CA ALA A 8 -10.52 -17.73 -0.65
C ALA A 8 -10.66 -18.86 0.39
N SER A 9 -9.55 -19.31 0.97
CA SER A 9 -9.54 -20.42 1.93
C SER A 9 -10.26 -20.08 3.23
N VAL A 10 -10.11 -18.84 3.72
CA VAL A 10 -10.75 -18.37 4.95
C VAL A 10 -12.24 -18.18 4.72
N THR A 11 -12.62 -17.53 3.62
CA THR A 11 -14.03 -17.39 3.24
C THR A 11 -14.68 -18.76 3.06
N ALA A 12 -14.03 -19.72 2.39
CA ALA A 12 -14.53 -21.08 2.21
C ALA A 12 -14.77 -21.81 3.53
N ALA A 13 -13.87 -21.65 4.51
CA ALA A 13 -13.95 -22.32 5.81
C ALA A 13 -15.10 -21.81 6.72
N LEU A 14 -15.61 -20.60 6.48
CA LEU A 14 -16.72 -20.06 7.25
C LEU A 14 -18.06 -20.71 6.86
N ARG A 15 -18.96 -20.85 7.83
CA ARG A 15 -20.39 -21.13 7.57
C ARG A 15 -21.08 -19.85 7.11
N PRO A 16 -22.15 -19.89 6.30
CA PRO A 16 -22.99 -18.72 6.03
C PRO A 16 -23.43 -18.03 7.33
N GLY A 17 -23.36 -16.70 7.37
CA GLY A 17 -23.56 -15.87 8.56
C GLY A 17 -22.36 -15.82 9.53
N GLY A 18 -21.29 -16.58 9.27
CA GLY A 18 -20.05 -16.52 10.05
C GLY A 18 -19.27 -15.24 9.78
N ARG A 19 -18.69 -14.66 10.84
CA ARG A 19 -17.93 -13.42 10.78
C ARG A 19 -16.43 -13.65 10.55
N LEU A 20 -15.88 -12.92 9.59
CA LEU A 20 -14.45 -12.75 9.34
C LEU A 20 -13.99 -11.41 9.92
N VAL A 21 -12.96 -11.42 10.76
CA VAL A 21 -12.19 -10.22 11.15
C VAL A 21 -10.73 -10.50 10.85
N THR A 22 -10.15 -9.79 9.89
CA THR A 22 -8.78 -10.08 9.43
C THR A 22 -8.07 -8.84 8.91
N THR A 23 -6.75 -8.93 8.77
CA THR A 23 -5.92 -7.93 8.08
C THR A 23 -5.55 -8.39 6.69
N LEU A 24 -5.40 -7.44 5.76
CA LEU A 24 -4.88 -7.70 4.41
C LEU A 24 -3.38 -7.42 4.33
N ALA A 25 -2.65 -8.27 3.62
CA ALA A 25 -1.20 -8.12 3.52
C ALA A 25 -0.83 -6.78 2.88
N ARG A 26 0.16 -6.10 3.46
CA ARG A 26 0.73 -4.82 2.97
C ARG A 26 -0.22 -3.61 3.01
N MET A 27 -1.45 -3.76 3.50
CA MET A 27 -2.45 -2.69 3.48
C MET A 27 -2.73 -2.04 4.83
N ASN A 28 -2.22 -2.54 5.97
CA ASN A 28 -2.44 -1.97 7.31
C ASN A 28 -3.92 -1.69 7.66
N VAL A 29 -4.84 -2.52 7.16
CA VAL A 29 -6.29 -2.40 7.34
C VAL A 29 -6.83 -3.58 8.13
N ILE A 30 -7.91 -3.35 8.87
CA ILE A 30 -8.79 -4.40 9.40
C ILE A 30 -10.03 -4.49 8.53
N VAL A 31 -10.38 -5.69 8.11
CA VAL A 31 -11.62 -6.02 7.39
C VAL A 31 -12.51 -6.82 8.32
N THR A 32 -13.73 -6.35 8.52
CA THR A 32 -14.82 -7.10 9.16
C THR A 32 -15.87 -7.40 8.09
N ALA A 33 -16.19 -8.67 7.88
CA ALA A 33 -17.19 -9.10 6.90
C ALA A 33 -17.94 -10.34 7.38
N ASP A 34 -19.21 -10.46 7.00
CA ASP A 34 -20.04 -11.62 7.30
C ASP A 34 -20.23 -12.45 6.02
N LYS A 35 -20.11 -13.79 6.12
CA LYS A 35 -20.23 -14.69 4.98
C LYS A 35 -21.65 -14.76 4.45
N ASP A 36 -21.81 -14.54 3.16
CA ASP A 36 -23.06 -14.64 2.44
C ASP A 36 -23.38 -16.11 2.07
N ALA A 37 -24.65 -16.38 1.78
CA ALA A 37 -25.10 -17.71 1.33
C ALA A 37 -24.57 -18.09 -0.06
N ASP A 38 -24.16 -17.11 -0.86
CA ASP A 38 -23.57 -17.28 -2.21
C ASP A 38 -22.08 -17.68 -2.17
N GLY A 39 -21.49 -17.79 -0.98
CA GLY A 39 -20.09 -18.16 -0.77
C GLY A 39 -19.13 -16.97 -0.69
N GLY A 40 -19.57 -15.75 -0.95
CA GLY A 40 -18.80 -14.52 -0.72
C GLY A 40 -18.92 -14.01 0.71
N ALA A 41 -18.44 -12.79 0.96
CA ALA A 41 -18.66 -12.08 2.22
C ALA A 41 -18.77 -10.57 2.00
N ARG A 42 -19.54 -9.88 2.84
CA ARG A 42 -19.71 -8.41 2.76
C ARG A 42 -19.50 -7.76 4.11
N GLY A 43 -18.96 -6.54 4.10
CA GLY A 43 -18.75 -5.78 5.31
C GLY A 43 -18.02 -4.47 5.07
N VAL A 44 -17.10 -4.11 5.96
CA VAL A 44 -16.39 -2.83 5.95
C VAL A 44 -14.91 -2.98 6.24
N VAL A 45 -14.13 -2.01 5.79
CA VAL A 45 -12.81 -1.72 6.34
C VAL A 45 -13.02 -0.86 7.59
N GLU A 46 -12.51 -1.32 8.73
CA GLU A 46 -12.65 -0.59 10.00
C GLU A 46 -11.87 0.73 9.98
N TRP A 47 -12.22 1.64 10.88
CA TRP A 47 -11.42 2.86 11.09
C TRP A 47 -10.16 2.59 11.91
N ASP A 48 -10.21 1.57 12.76
CA ASP A 48 -9.04 1.04 13.43
C ASP A 48 -8.08 0.40 12.43
N ARG A 49 -6.80 0.47 12.77
CA ARG A 49 -5.73 0.08 11.87
C ARG A 49 -4.92 -1.03 12.51
N ALA A 50 -4.65 -2.07 11.74
CA ALA A 50 -3.71 -3.10 12.13
C ALA A 50 -2.91 -3.53 10.90
N GLY A 51 -1.60 -3.59 11.06
CA GLY A 51 -0.71 -4.24 10.13
C GLY A 51 -0.25 -5.57 10.71
N PHE A 52 -0.11 -6.56 9.85
CA PHE A 52 0.68 -7.75 10.15
C PHE A 52 1.66 -7.98 9.02
N MET A 53 2.80 -8.59 9.31
CA MET A 53 3.73 -9.02 8.27
C MET A 53 2.99 -9.95 7.30
N GLY A 54 3.29 -9.84 6.00
CA GLY A 54 2.80 -10.80 5.01
C GLY A 54 3.17 -12.23 5.39
N THR A 55 2.35 -13.19 4.98
CA THR A 55 2.61 -14.62 5.22
C THR A 55 3.97 -14.99 4.63
N ARG A 56 4.88 -15.50 5.47
CA ARG A 56 6.21 -15.94 5.05
C ARG A 56 6.19 -17.45 4.83
N THR A 57 6.56 -17.90 3.63
CA THR A 57 6.75 -19.33 3.31
C THR A 57 8.23 -19.72 3.28
N VAL A 58 9.15 -18.76 3.38
CA VAL A 58 10.62 -18.93 3.31
C VAL A 58 11.26 -18.15 4.48
N PRO A 59 12.35 -18.67 5.09
CA PRO A 59 13.01 -18.02 6.24
C PRO A 59 13.62 -16.64 5.93
N ASP A 60 14.03 -16.39 4.69
CA ASP A 60 14.70 -15.15 4.29
C ASP A 60 13.73 -14.08 3.76
N TYR A 61 14.11 -12.81 3.90
CA TYR A 61 13.45 -11.71 3.17
C TYR A 61 13.50 -12.00 1.66
N PRO A 62 12.52 -11.51 0.86
CA PRO A 62 12.57 -11.70 -0.58
C PRO A 62 13.94 -11.25 -1.11
N SER A 63 14.73 -12.20 -1.60
CA SER A 63 16.01 -11.93 -2.24
C SER A 63 15.78 -10.93 -3.38
N GLY A 64 16.56 -9.85 -3.46
CA GLY A 64 16.43 -8.85 -4.51
C GLY A 64 16.01 -7.46 -4.02
N THR A 65 15.30 -7.32 -2.89
CA THR A 65 14.82 -5.99 -2.45
C THR A 65 15.98 -5.08 -2.01
N GLU A 66 16.96 -5.63 -1.29
CA GLU A 66 18.16 -4.86 -0.91
C GLU A 66 18.99 -4.49 -2.13
N GLU A 67 19.12 -5.40 -3.09
CA GLU A 67 19.81 -5.18 -4.35
C GLU A 67 19.12 -4.09 -5.18
N LEU A 68 17.78 -4.08 -5.22
CA LEU A 68 17.00 -3.03 -5.87
C LEU A 68 17.25 -1.66 -5.22
N PHE A 69 17.20 -1.58 -3.88
CA PHE A 69 17.49 -0.33 -3.18
C PHE A 69 18.94 0.13 -3.39
N ALA A 70 19.91 -0.78 -3.36
CA ALA A 70 21.31 -0.48 -3.63
C ALA A 70 21.50 0.07 -5.05
N ALA A 71 20.83 -0.53 -6.05
CA ALA A 71 20.93 -0.13 -7.45
C ALA A 71 20.36 1.26 -7.74
N VAL A 72 19.41 1.73 -6.94
CA VAL A 72 18.76 3.05 -7.13
C VAL A 72 19.21 4.11 -6.13
N ARG A 73 20.12 3.77 -5.20
CA ARG A 73 20.45 4.60 -4.05
C ARG A 73 20.84 6.02 -4.44
N ASP A 74 21.76 6.13 -5.41
CA ASP A 74 22.29 7.38 -5.94
C ASP A 74 22.12 7.52 -7.46
N ARG A 75 21.19 6.73 -8.02
CA ARG A 75 20.98 6.66 -9.46
C ARG A 75 20.33 7.94 -9.96
N GLU A 76 20.82 8.42 -11.11
CA GLU A 76 20.19 9.52 -11.83
C GLU A 76 18.86 9.08 -12.46
N GLY A 77 17.85 9.95 -12.42
CA GLY A 77 16.51 9.64 -12.89
C GLY A 77 16.42 9.71 -14.41
N GLU A 78 15.53 8.91 -15.01
CA GLU A 78 15.06 9.22 -16.36
C GLU A 78 14.27 10.54 -16.37
N GLN A 79 13.63 10.83 -15.24
CA GLN A 79 13.01 12.12 -14.95
C GLN A 79 13.51 12.62 -13.60
N VAL A 80 13.84 13.91 -13.58
CA VAL A 80 14.13 14.68 -12.38
C VAL A 80 13.07 15.77 -12.28
N ILE A 81 12.32 15.77 -11.17
CA ILE A 81 11.26 16.74 -10.92
C ILE A 81 11.38 17.30 -9.51
N GLU A 82 10.81 18.47 -9.29
CA GLU A 82 10.56 18.99 -7.95
C GLU A 82 9.21 18.45 -7.46
N GLY A 83 9.21 17.77 -6.32
CA GLY A 83 8.02 17.25 -5.68
C GLY A 83 7.23 18.37 -5.00
N ARG A 84 5.91 18.22 -4.92
CA ARG A 84 5.01 19.25 -4.37
C ARG A 84 5.00 19.29 -2.85
N TYR A 85 5.24 18.15 -2.21
CA TYR A 85 5.08 17.98 -0.77
C TYR A 85 6.36 17.42 -0.14
N PRO A 86 6.63 17.69 1.16
CA PRO A 86 7.81 17.18 1.88
C PRO A 86 8.05 15.69 1.71
N VAL A 87 9.28 15.19 1.84
CA VAL A 87 9.54 13.74 1.82
C VAL A 87 8.66 13.03 2.87
N LEU A 88 7.90 12.02 2.45
CA LEU A 88 6.99 11.25 3.31
C LEU A 88 7.63 9.91 3.69
N ASN A 89 7.65 9.58 4.98
CA ASN A 89 7.89 8.21 5.42
C ASN A 89 6.63 7.36 5.19
N VAL A 90 6.58 6.69 4.03
CA VAL A 90 5.42 5.90 3.60
C VAL A 90 5.15 4.70 4.52
N ALA A 91 6.18 4.15 5.17
CA ALA A 91 6.02 3.00 6.07
C ALA A 91 5.17 3.36 7.31
N GLU A 92 5.31 4.59 7.81
CA GLU A 92 4.59 5.09 8.99
C GLU A 92 3.25 5.78 8.62
N ALA A 93 3.06 6.16 7.37
CA ALA A 93 1.81 6.74 6.86
C ALA A 93 0.84 5.63 6.38
N TRP A 94 0.15 4.97 7.31
CA TRP A 94 -0.57 3.71 7.02
C TRP A 94 -1.73 3.85 6.02
N ASP A 95 -2.46 4.96 6.01
CA ASP A 95 -3.48 5.26 4.99
C ASP A 95 -2.86 5.44 3.60
N MET A 96 -1.74 6.14 3.52
CA MET A 96 -0.95 6.31 2.31
C MET A 96 -0.42 4.96 1.82
N ARG A 97 0.11 4.11 2.73
CA ARG A 97 0.60 2.77 2.40
C ARG A 97 -0.50 1.89 1.81
N ALA A 98 -1.68 1.86 2.44
CA ALA A 98 -2.82 1.09 1.99
C ALA A 98 -3.28 1.48 0.58
N MET A 99 -3.43 2.79 0.36
CA MET A 99 -3.82 3.31 -0.95
C MET A 99 -2.74 3.10 -2.01
N PHE A 100 -1.47 3.15 -1.62
CA PHE A 100 -0.36 2.95 -2.54
C PHE A 100 -0.24 1.49 -2.95
N GLU A 101 -0.46 0.54 -2.04
CA GLU A 101 -0.55 -0.89 -2.36
C GLU A 101 -1.70 -1.17 -3.35
N LEU A 102 -2.86 -0.54 -3.19
CA LEU A 102 -3.97 -0.68 -4.15
C LEU A 102 -3.65 -0.10 -5.53
N ALA A 103 -2.84 0.96 -5.58
CA ALA A 103 -2.54 1.67 -6.82
C ALA A 103 -1.33 1.10 -7.57
N ALA A 104 -0.35 0.57 -6.84
CA ALA A 104 0.82 -0.14 -7.35
C ALA A 104 1.18 -1.28 -6.39
N PRO A 105 0.53 -2.45 -6.54
CA PRO A 105 0.79 -3.60 -5.67
C PRO A 105 2.26 -4.00 -5.68
N GLY A 106 2.81 -4.36 -4.52
CA GLY A 106 4.18 -4.86 -4.40
C GLY A 106 5.29 -3.79 -4.41
N VAL A 107 4.96 -2.50 -4.29
CA VAL A 107 6.00 -1.46 -4.09
C VAL A 107 6.62 -1.59 -2.70
N GLU A 108 7.94 -1.67 -2.65
CA GLU A 108 8.72 -1.58 -1.44
C GLU A 108 9.19 -0.15 -1.17
N THR A 109 9.33 0.20 0.10
CA THR A 109 9.66 1.56 0.53
C THR A 109 10.80 1.55 1.54
N ARG A 110 11.73 2.49 1.39
CA ARG A 110 12.76 2.79 2.38
C ARG A 110 12.73 4.27 2.70
N TYR A 111 12.99 4.61 3.95
CA TYR A 111 13.10 5.98 4.41
C TYR A 111 14.33 6.10 5.31
N GLU A 112 15.14 7.12 5.07
CA GLU A 112 16.26 7.49 5.92
C GLU A 112 16.13 8.97 6.34
N GLU A 113 16.49 9.25 7.58
CA GLU A 113 16.63 10.60 8.12
C GLU A 113 18.03 10.75 8.70
N ARG A 114 18.76 11.78 8.25
CA ARG A 114 20.13 12.10 8.69
C ARG A 114 20.20 13.58 9.05
N GLY A 115 20.00 13.88 10.33
CA GLY A 115 19.75 15.26 10.76
C GLY A 115 18.48 15.77 10.08
N GLU A 116 18.56 16.90 9.39
CA GLU A 116 17.44 17.46 8.64
C GLU A 116 17.27 16.86 7.24
N GLN A 117 18.27 16.12 6.73
CA GLN A 117 18.16 15.49 5.41
C GLN A 117 17.23 14.29 5.49
N ARG A 118 16.20 14.30 4.66
CA ARG A 118 15.27 13.17 4.50
C ARG A 118 15.41 12.57 3.12
N THR A 119 15.32 11.25 3.03
CA THR A 119 15.30 10.55 1.74
C THR A 119 14.35 9.37 1.77
N ALA A 120 13.48 9.29 0.77
CA ALA A 120 12.61 8.15 0.55
C ALA A 120 12.97 7.47 -0.77
N TRP A 121 12.99 6.14 -0.77
CA TRP A 121 13.13 5.31 -1.96
C TRP A 121 11.90 4.43 -2.12
N LEU A 122 11.43 4.30 -3.36
CA LEU A 122 10.36 3.42 -3.79
C LEU A 122 10.95 2.48 -4.85
N VAL A 123 10.75 1.17 -4.71
CA VAL A 123 11.18 0.19 -5.71
C VAL A 123 10.08 -0.82 -5.98
N HIS A 124 10.00 -1.32 -7.20
CA HIS A 124 9.00 -2.30 -7.62
C HIS A 124 9.64 -3.37 -8.51
N PRO A 125 9.17 -4.64 -8.46
CA PRO A 125 9.76 -5.74 -9.24
C PRO A 125 9.76 -5.56 -10.76
N ASP A 126 8.88 -4.72 -11.31
CA ASP A 126 8.89 -4.37 -12.75
C ASP A 126 10.01 -3.40 -13.16
N GLY A 127 10.91 -3.05 -12.24
CA GLY A 127 12.01 -2.12 -12.46
C GLY A 127 11.67 -0.65 -12.27
N SER A 128 10.42 -0.32 -11.92
CA SER A 128 10.04 1.05 -11.55
C SER A 128 10.66 1.46 -10.23
N TRP A 129 11.14 2.70 -10.16
CA TRP A 129 11.76 3.23 -8.94
C TRP A 129 11.59 4.74 -8.82
N ALA A 130 11.70 5.24 -7.59
CA ALA A 130 11.86 6.66 -7.32
C ALA A 130 12.73 6.89 -6.07
N ARG A 131 13.46 8.00 -6.07
CA ARG A 131 14.18 8.55 -4.93
C ARG A 131 13.77 10.01 -4.75
N ALA A 132 13.34 10.38 -3.57
CA ALA A 132 13.01 11.76 -3.22
C ALA A 132 13.85 12.20 -2.02
N SER A 133 14.54 13.33 -2.14
CA SER A 133 15.40 13.88 -1.09
C SER A 133 15.13 15.37 -0.89
N ALA A 134 15.02 15.79 0.37
CA ALA A 134 14.85 17.20 0.74
C ALA A 134 15.46 17.49 2.12
N MET A 135 15.66 18.77 2.40
CA MET A 135 15.89 19.26 3.75
C MET A 135 14.55 19.45 4.45
N TRP A 136 14.39 18.87 5.63
CA TRP A 136 13.25 18.99 6.54
C TRP A 136 11.86 18.92 5.87
N ILE A 137 11.22 20.07 5.60
CA ILE A 137 9.89 20.17 4.99
C ILE A 137 9.91 20.85 3.62
N ASP A 138 11.09 20.99 3.01
CA ASP A 138 11.22 21.55 1.69
C ASP A 138 10.65 20.59 0.63
N PRO A 139 10.21 21.14 -0.52
CA PRO A 139 9.96 20.36 -1.74
C PRO A 139 11.15 19.45 -2.08
N PRO A 140 10.94 18.12 -2.28
CA PRO A 140 12.04 17.23 -2.61
C PRO A 140 12.46 17.36 -4.07
N THR A 141 13.76 17.19 -4.32
CA THR A 141 14.22 16.75 -5.63
C THR A 141 13.92 15.26 -5.77
N VAL A 142 13.25 14.89 -6.86
CA VAL A 142 12.79 13.53 -7.12
C VAL A 142 13.43 13.01 -8.39
N HIS A 143 14.13 11.90 -8.28
CA HIS A 143 14.62 11.11 -9.41
C HIS A 143 13.73 9.88 -9.55
N GLN A 144 13.24 9.58 -10.75
CA GLN A 144 12.44 8.38 -10.99
C GLN A 144 12.70 7.78 -12.37
N GLY A 145 12.44 6.48 -12.49
CA GLY A 145 12.67 5.72 -13.71
C GLY A 145 11.81 4.45 -13.78
N GLY A 146 11.86 3.79 -14.93
CA GLY A 146 11.10 2.57 -15.20
C GLY A 146 9.64 2.80 -15.61
N PRO A 147 8.87 1.70 -15.78
CA PRO A 147 7.54 1.73 -16.40
C PRO A 147 6.49 2.56 -15.64
N ARG A 148 6.58 2.63 -14.31
CA ARG A 148 5.66 3.36 -13.44
C ARG A 148 6.37 4.57 -12.84
N ARG A 149 5.70 5.73 -12.86
CA ARG A 149 6.15 6.94 -12.16
C ARG A 149 5.70 6.88 -10.70
N LEU A 150 6.42 6.09 -9.89
CA LEU A 150 6.02 5.73 -8.52
C LEU A 150 5.85 6.95 -7.60
N TRP A 151 6.73 7.95 -7.70
CA TRP A 151 6.60 9.17 -6.89
C TRP A 151 5.36 9.98 -7.29
N THR A 152 5.15 10.16 -8.60
CA THR A 152 3.95 10.83 -9.12
C THR A 152 2.67 10.13 -8.69
N LEU A 153 2.68 8.79 -8.62
CA LEU A 153 1.55 8.01 -8.12
C LEU A 153 1.30 8.27 -6.62
N LEU A 154 2.35 8.25 -5.80
CA LEU A 154 2.29 8.56 -4.37
C LEU A 154 1.78 9.99 -4.11
N GLU A 155 2.28 10.97 -4.88
CA GLU A 155 1.85 12.36 -4.77
C GLU A 155 0.38 12.55 -5.16
N ARG A 156 -0.12 11.81 -6.16
CA ARG A 156 -1.55 11.84 -6.50
C ARG A 156 -2.42 11.38 -5.33
N ILE A 157 -2.00 10.32 -4.62
CA ILE A 157 -2.70 9.83 -3.42
C ILE A 157 -2.63 10.90 -2.32
N ARG A 158 -1.45 11.47 -2.07
CA ARG A 158 -1.27 12.51 -1.05
C ARG A 158 -2.05 13.78 -1.36
N HIS A 159 -2.10 14.17 -2.63
CA HIS A 159 -2.87 15.31 -3.08
C HIS A 159 -4.35 15.11 -2.75
N ARG A 160 -4.88 13.90 -3.00
CA ARG A 160 -6.24 13.54 -2.61
C ARG A 160 -6.44 13.65 -1.09
N LEU A 161 -5.55 13.06 -0.30
CA LEU A 161 -5.62 13.15 1.18
C LEU A 161 -5.73 14.62 1.62
N ASN A 162 -4.87 15.50 1.08
CA ASN A 162 -4.84 16.91 1.43
C ASN A 162 -6.07 17.69 0.93
N ALA A 163 -6.64 17.30 -0.22
CA ALA A 163 -7.80 17.97 -0.81
C ALA A 163 -9.14 17.52 -0.21
N GLU A 164 -9.25 16.24 0.16
CA GLU A 164 -10.49 15.62 0.65
C GLU A 164 -10.50 15.42 2.18
N GLY A 165 -9.38 15.64 2.86
CA GLY A 165 -9.24 15.44 4.32
C GLY A 165 -9.14 13.97 4.76
N GLY A 166 -9.10 13.03 3.82
CA GLY A 166 -9.01 11.61 4.10
C GLY A 166 -8.82 10.76 2.85
N LEU A 167 -8.42 9.51 3.06
CA LEU A 167 -8.34 8.50 2.01
C LEU A 167 -9.51 7.51 2.12
N PRO A 168 -10.04 7.02 0.99
CA PRO A 168 -11.32 6.33 0.98
C PRO A 168 -11.27 4.90 1.53
N ILE A 169 -10.08 4.33 1.75
CA ILE A 169 -9.91 2.93 2.15
C ILE A 169 -10.55 2.62 3.50
N TYR A 170 -10.26 3.40 4.55
CA TYR A 170 -10.88 3.21 5.87
C TYR A 170 -12.36 3.58 5.82
N GLY A 171 -13.23 2.79 6.44
CA GLY A 171 -14.68 2.95 6.35
C GLY A 171 -15.29 2.65 4.97
N SER A 172 -14.51 2.10 4.01
CA SER A 172 -15.07 1.60 2.75
C SER A 172 -15.90 0.34 2.98
N ARG A 173 -16.90 0.10 2.13
CA ARG A 173 -17.56 -1.20 2.06
C ARG A 173 -16.63 -2.17 1.35
N VAL A 174 -16.59 -3.41 1.82
CA VAL A 174 -15.88 -4.50 1.17
C VAL A 174 -16.87 -5.58 0.70
N HIS A 175 -16.63 -6.10 -0.50
CA HIS A 175 -17.22 -7.33 -0.99
C HIS A 175 -16.09 -8.30 -1.33
N ILE A 176 -16.07 -9.45 -0.65
CA ILE A 176 -15.11 -10.52 -0.85
C ILE A 176 -15.79 -11.58 -1.72
N THR A 177 -15.26 -11.84 -2.90
CA THR A 177 -15.76 -12.88 -3.80
C THR A 177 -15.39 -14.28 -3.31
N PRO A 178 -16.05 -15.35 -3.79
CA PRO A 178 -15.72 -16.72 -3.39
C PRO A 178 -14.26 -17.14 -3.68
N ASP A 179 -13.63 -16.56 -4.70
CA ASP A 179 -12.21 -16.72 -5.04
C ASP A 179 -11.28 -15.80 -4.26
N GLY A 180 -11.80 -15.05 -3.28
CA GLY A 180 -11.02 -14.34 -2.28
C GLY A 180 -10.57 -12.93 -2.67
N VAL A 181 -11.04 -12.39 -3.80
CA VAL A 181 -10.78 -11.02 -4.24
C VAL A 181 -11.65 -10.06 -3.43
N CYS A 182 -11.03 -9.03 -2.87
CA CYS A 182 -11.70 -7.96 -2.14
C CYS A 182 -11.98 -6.79 -3.09
N HIS A 183 -13.23 -6.37 -3.17
CA HIS A 183 -13.66 -5.14 -3.84
C HIS A 183 -14.07 -4.10 -2.82
N PHE A 184 -13.40 -2.96 -2.83
CA PHE A 184 -13.67 -1.83 -1.93
C PHE A 184 -14.49 -0.76 -2.64
N THR A 185 -15.44 -0.15 -1.94
CA THR A 185 -16.20 0.99 -2.45
C THR A 185 -16.44 2.05 -1.37
N ARG A 186 -16.30 3.33 -1.74
CA ARG A 186 -16.68 4.48 -0.88
C ARG A 186 -17.06 5.67 -1.75
N GLY A 187 -18.34 6.04 -1.74
CA GLY A 187 -18.86 7.04 -2.68
C GLY A 187 -18.63 6.59 -4.13
N LYS A 188 -17.94 7.43 -4.92
CA LYS A 188 -17.56 7.13 -6.31
C LYS A 188 -16.24 6.37 -6.44
N TRP A 189 -15.50 6.18 -5.35
CA TRP A 189 -14.22 5.47 -5.38
C TRP A 189 -14.44 3.96 -5.28
N SER A 190 -13.66 3.21 -6.05
CA SER A 190 -13.55 1.75 -5.95
C SER A 190 -12.12 1.28 -6.19
N ALA A 191 -11.77 0.11 -5.65
CA ALA A 191 -10.50 -0.58 -5.85
C ALA A 191 -10.65 -2.08 -5.60
N SER A 192 -9.69 -2.88 -6.04
CA SER A 192 -9.66 -4.32 -5.81
C SER A 192 -8.31 -4.77 -5.26
N TYR A 193 -8.33 -5.86 -4.48
CA TYR A 193 -7.14 -6.49 -3.91
C TYR A 193 -7.34 -8.00 -3.84
N GLY A 194 -6.35 -8.79 -4.26
CA GLY A 194 -6.35 -10.25 -4.12
C GLY A 194 -6.14 -11.01 -5.41
#